data_AF-A0ABD5SW71-F1
#
_entry.id   AF-A0ABD5SW71-F1
#
_cell.length_a   1.000
_cell.length_b   1.000
_cell.length_c   1.000
_cell.angle_alpha   90.00
_cell.angle_beta   90.00
_cell.angle_gamma   90.00
#
_symmetry.space_group_name_H-M   'P 1'
#
loop_
_entity.id
_entity.type
_entity.pdbx_description
1 polymer ?
#
loop_
_entity_poly.entity_id
_entity_poly.type
_entity_poly.pdbx_seq_one_letter_code
_entity_poly.pdbx_strand_id
1 'polypeptide(L)'
;MVQDDEGQVLVFTYNYEAGESFDVVSQLETSTTVRILQTADEETVPEISQPDEYTGHVVRYSVEDGPQAPSILLFTRDQSFSSGDSGTLGEDAQMFSTRLNLISTTLE
;
A
#
# COMPACT_ATOMS: atom_id res chain seq x y z
N MET A 1 -13.34 12.01 -16.44
CA MET A 1 -12.59 10.82 -16.85
C MET A 1 -11.81 10.43 -15.62
N VAL A 2 -12.27 9.43 -14.88
CA VAL A 2 -11.47 8.81 -13.81
C VAL A 2 -10.47 7.93 -14.55
N GLN A 3 -9.19 8.27 -14.41
CA GLN A 3 -8.12 7.42 -14.86
C GLN A 3 -8.13 6.25 -13.88
N ASP A 4 -8.50 5.07 -14.36
CA ASP A 4 -8.11 3.82 -13.72
C ASP A 4 -6.59 3.85 -13.73
N ASP A 5 -5.97 4.33 -12.64
CA ASP A 5 -4.53 4.32 -12.47
C ASP A 5 -4.11 2.86 -12.21
N GLU A 6 -4.06 2.08 -13.29
CA GLU A 6 -3.38 0.79 -13.36
C GLU A 6 -1.95 1.00 -12.84
N GLY A 7 -1.70 0.70 -11.57
CA GLY A 7 -0.43 1.07 -10.94
C GLY A 7 -0.52 1.74 -9.59
N GLN A 8 -1.69 2.26 -9.19
CA GLN A 8 -1.82 2.98 -7.94
C GLN A 8 -1.71 2.02 -6.74
N VAL A 9 -0.80 2.37 -5.83
CA VAL A 9 -0.65 1.71 -4.54
C VAL A 9 -0.78 2.73 -3.42
N LEU A 10 -1.33 2.27 -2.28
CA LEU A 10 -1.43 3.07 -1.07
C LEU A 10 -0.44 2.57 -0.03
N VAL A 11 0.19 3.50 0.65
CA VAL A 11 1.16 3.26 1.72
C VAL A 11 0.93 4.26 2.83
N PHE A 12 1.24 3.88 4.07
CA PHE A 12 1.22 4.85 5.16
C PHE A 12 2.28 5.92 4.97
N THR A 13 1.95 7.18 5.28
CA THR A 13 2.83 8.34 5.12
C THR A 13 4.18 8.17 5.81
N TYR A 14 4.20 7.52 6.97
CA TYR A 14 5.41 7.26 7.77
C TYR A 14 6.20 6.02 7.30
N ASN A 15 5.69 5.31 6.29
CA ASN A 15 6.33 4.14 5.71
C ASN A 15 6.79 4.36 4.27
N TYR A 16 6.45 5.48 3.64
CA TYR A 16 6.83 5.74 2.26
C TYR A 16 8.31 6.13 2.14
N GLU A 17 9.04 5.34 1.37
CA GLU A 17 10.39 5.63 0.88
C GLU A 17 10.34 5.67 -0.66
N ALA A 18 10.69 6.83 -1.23
CA ALA A 18 10.62 7.08 -2.67
C ALA A 18 11.69 6.27 -3.43
N GLY A 19 11.29 5.60 -4.52
CA GLY A 19 12.21 4.80 -5.35
C GLY A 19 12.68 3.49 -4.70
N GLU A 20 12.20 3.15 -3.51
CA GLU A 20 12.65 1.98 -2.78
C GLU A 20 11.99 0.70 -3.30
N SER A 21 12.81 -0.32 -3.55
CA SER A 21 12.35 -1.66 -3.92
C SER A 21 11.85 -2.43 -2.70
N PHE A 22 10.84 -3.26 -2.90
CA PHE A 22 10.27 -4.10 -1.87
C PHE A 22 10.05 -5.54 -2.35
N ASP A 23 10.09 -6.45 -1.39
CA ASP A 23 9.70 -7.85 -1.54
C ASP A 23 8.39 -8.11 -0.81
N VAL A 24 7.48 -8.83 -1.46
CA VAL A 24 6.19 -9.23 -0.89
C VAL A 24 6.40 -10.43 0.01
N VAL A 25 6.17 -10.25 1.31
CA VAL A 25 6.31 -11.30 2.31
C VAL A 25 5.05 -12.14 2.34
N SER A 26 3.89 -11.50 2.47
CA SER A 26 2.60 -12.18 2.59
C SER A 26 1.45 -11.25 2.27
N GLN A 27 0.33 -11.82 1.82
CA GLN A 27 -0.93 -11.11 1.70
C GLN A 27 -1.67 -11.09 3.04
N LEU A 28 -2.37 -10.00 3.33
CA LEU A 28 -3.29 -9.88 4.46
C LEU A 28 -4.65 -10.49 4.13
N GLU A 29 -5.32 -11.02 5.14
CA GLU A 29 -6.73 -11.38 5.06
C GLU A 29 -7.57 -10.15 4.70
N THR A 30 -8.57 -10.31 3.81
CA THR A 30 -9.44 -9.22 3.35
C THR A 30 -10.09 -8.46 4.51
N SER A 31 -10.54 -9.17 5.55
CA SER A 31 -11.13 -8.55 6.74
C SER A 31 -10.16 -7.67 7.53
N THR A 32 -8.86 -8.01 7.51
CA THR A 32 -7.80 -7.22 8.14
C THR A 32 -7.53 -5.97 7.31
N THR A 33 -7.43 -6.11 5.98
CA THR A 33 -7.29 -4.98 5.06
C THR A 33 -8.43 -3.98 5.22
N VAL A 34 -9.68 -4.46 5.22
CA VAL A 34 -10.88 -3.63 5.40
C VAL A 34 -10.80 -2.84 6.70
N ARG A 35 -10.46 -3.51 7.82
CA ARG A 35 -10.37 -2.86 9.12
C ARG A 35 -9.28 -1.78 9.18
N ILE A 36 -8.18 -1.97 8.46
CA ILE A 36 -7.08 -1.00 8.41
C ILE A 36 -7.44 0.22 7.55
N LEU A 37 -8.21 0.02 6.49
CA LEU A 37 -8.66 1.08 5.58
C LEU A 37 -9.95 1.79 6.06
N GLN A 38 -10.31 1.60 7.33
CA GLN A 38 -11.39 2.29 8.01
C GLN A 38 -10.86 3.17 9.14
N THR A 39 -11.68 4.12 9.58
CA THR A 39 -11.39 4.89 10.79
C THR A 39 -11.49 4.01 12.03
N ALA A 40 -11.03 4.52 13.18
CA ALA A 40 -11.16 3.83 14.46
C ALA A 40 -12.61 3.52 14.85
N ASP A 41 -13.57 4.28 14.30
CA ASP A 41 -15.01 4.11 14.48
C ASP A 41 -15.64 3.17 13.43
N GLU A 42 -14.82 2.44 12.67
CA GLU A 42 -15.24 1.49 11.62
C GLU A 42 -15.97 2.15 10.44
N GLU A 43 -15.74 3.45 10.24
CA GLU A 43 -16.30 4.21 9.12
C GLU A 43 -15.35 4.26 7.92
N THR A 44 -15.91 4.33 6.71
CA THR A 44 -15.13 4.59 5.50
C THR A 44 -14.72 6.05 5.40
N VAL A 45 -13.66 6.33 4.64
CA VAL A 45 -13.29 7.70 4.26
C VAL A 45 -13.76 8.01 2.85
N PRO A 46 -14.00 9.28 2.47
CA PRO A 46 -14.51 9.62 1.15
C PRO A 46 -13.66 9.09 -0.01
N GLU A 47 -12.35 8.93 0.22
CA GLU A 47 -11.40 8.43 -0.77
C GLU A 47 -11.44 6.89 -0.93
N ILE A 48 -11.96 6.17 0.07
CA ILE A 48 -12.07 4.71 0.09
C ILE A 48 -13.53 4.34 0.40
N SER A 49 -14.38 4.34 -0.62
CA SER A 49 -15.79 3.98 -0.48
C SER A 49 -16.01 2.47 -0.30
N GLN A 50 -15.14 1.65 -0.88
CA GLN A 50 -15.20 0.18 -0.85
C GLN A 50 -13.82 -0.38 -0.46
N PRO A 51 -13.54 -0.53 0.85
CA PRO A 51 -12.24 -0.99 1.32
C PRO A 51 -11.97 -2.48 1.01
N ASP A 52 -13.00 -3.26 0.71
CA ASP A 52 -12.90 -4.66 0.32
C ASP A 52 -12.42 -4.88 -1.12
N GLU A 53 -12.42 -3.83 -1.94
CA GLU A 53 -11.78 -3.83 -3.27
C GLU A 53 -10.25 -3.76 -3.16
N TYR A 54 -9.70 -3.46 -1.99
CA TYR A 54 -8.25 -3.42 -1.79
C TYR A 54 -7.71 -4.76 -1.30
N THR A 55 -6.57 -5.14 -1.85
CA THR A 55 -5.71 -6.21 -1.34
C THR A 55 -4.59 -5.59 -0.52
N GLY A 56 -4.45 -6.04 0.73
CA GLY A 56 -3.37 -5.64 1.63
C GLY A 56 -2.21 -6.62 1.55
N HIS A 57 -0.99 -6.09 1.54
CA HIS A 57 0.26 -6.84 1.48
C HIS A 57 1.17 -6.42 2.61
N VAL A 58 1.84 -7.39 3.21
CA VAL A 58 3.02 -7.16 4.05
C VAL A 58 4.23 -7.24 3.12
N VAL A 59 4.90 -6.11 2.96
CA VAL A 59 6.11 -6.02 2.15
C VAL A 59 7.30 -5.65 3.01
N ARG A 60 8.51 -5.87 2.51
CA ARG A 60 9.75 -5.50 3.17
C ARG A 60 10.64 -4.79 2.17
N TYR A 61 11.20 -3.66 2.57
CA TYR A 61 12.16 -2.96 1.72
C TYR A 61 13.45 -3.76 1.54
N SER A 62 13.95 -3.75 0.31
CA SER A 62 15.12 -4.49 -0.11
C SER A 62 16.37 -3.63 0.13
N VAL A 63 17.00 -3.81 1.28
CA VAL A 63 18.29 -3.15 1.60
C VAL A 63 19.46 -4.00 1.12
N GLU A 64 20.27 -3.46 0.21
CA GLU A 64 21.54 -4.06 -0.18
C GLU A 64 22.50 -4.08 1.03
N ASP A 65 22.92 -5.28 1.46
CA ASP A 65 23.92 -5.51 2.52
C ASP A 65 23.67 -4.84 3.88
N GLY A 66 22.40 -4.76 4.31
CA GLY A 66 21.97 -4.13 5.57
C GLY A 66 21.25 -5.05 6.57
N PRO A 67 20.99 -4.57 7.81
CA PRO A 67 20.04 -5.22 8.71
C PRO A 67 18.66 -5.29 8.05
N GLN A 68 17.88 -6.32 8.37
CA GLN A 68 16.53 -6.50 7.83
C GLN A 68 15.69 -5.22 8.00
N ALA A 69 15.24 -4.64 6.88
CA ALA A 69 14.35 -3.49 6.90
C ALA A 69 13.01 -3.83 7.60
N PRO A 70 12.34 -2.83 8.19
CA PRO A 70 11.01 -3.03 8.74
C PRO A 70 10.04 -3.51 7.67
N SER A 71 9.12 -4.38 8.05
CA SER A 71 7.99 -4.72 7.21
C SER A 71 6.96 -3.61 7.27
N ILE A 72 6.41 -3.25 6.12
CA ILE A 72 5.39 -2.21 5.98
C ILE A 72 4.13 -2.81 5.32
N LEU A 73 3.05 -2.03 5.33
CA LEU A 73 1.81 -2.40 4.66
C LEU A 73 1.65 -1.62 3.36
N LEU A 74 1.32 -2.35 2.31
CA LEU A 74 1.05 -1.83 0.97
C LEU A 74 -0.34 -2.30 0.54
N PHE A 75 -1.15 -1.40 -0.03
CA PHE A 75 -2.49 -1.71 -0.47
C PHE A 75 -2.63 -1.49 -1.97
N THR A 76 -3.16 -2.46 -2.69
CA THR A 76 -3.42 -2.41 -4.13
C THR A 76 -4.90 -2.63 -4.40
N ARG A 77 -5.46 -2.05 -5.47
CA ARG A 77 -6.86 -2.31 -5.87
C ARG A 77 -6.93 -3.34 -7.02
N ASP A 78 -6.21 -3.07 -8.11
CA ASP A 78 -6.31 -3.87 -9.34
C ASP A 78 -5.02 -4.65 -9.67
N GLN A 79 -4.02 -4.57 -8.79
CA GLN A 79 -2.78 -5.33 -8.90
C GLN A 79 -2.75 -6.52 -7.96
N SER A 80 -2.41 -7.67 -8.51
CA SER A 80 -2.15 -8.90 -7.76
C SER A 80 -0.66 -9.07 -7.51
N PHE A 81 -0.29 -9.19 -6.24
CA PHE A 81 1.03 -9.66 -5.82
C PHE A 81 0.91 -11.01 -5.13
N SER A 82 1.87 -11.88 -5.40
CA SER A 82 2.11 -13.14 -4.71
C SER A 82 3.29 -13.00 -3.75
N SER A 83 3.35 -13.84 -2.72
CA SER A 83 4.55 -13.93 -1.87
C SER A 83 5.78 -14.28 -2.69
N GLY A 84 6.86 -13.51 -2.50
CA GLY A 84 8.09 -13.61 -3.26
C GLY A 84 8.14 -12.74 -4.51
N ASP A 85 7.03 -12.10 -4.88
CA ASP A 85 7.06 -11.04 -5.89
C ASP A 85 7.77 -9.81 -5.32
N SER A 86 8.28 -8.97 -6.22
CA SER A 86 8.93 -7.71 -5.88
C SER A 86 8.40 -6.58 -6.74
N GLY A 87 8.60 -5.35 -6.28
CA GLY A 87 8.25 -4.13 -7.00
C GLY A 87 9.06 -2.94 -6.50
N THR A 88 8.97 -1.82 -7.20
CA THR A 88 9.59 -0.56 -6.78
C THR A 88 8.52 0.50 -6.64
N LEU A 89 8.56 1.25 -5.53
CA LEU A 89 7.67 2.40 -5.34
C LEU A 89 8.13 3.56 -6.22
N GLY A 90 7.20 4.20 -6.90
CA GLY A 90 7.47 5.42 -7.65
C GLY A 90 8.01 6.56 -6.77
N GLU A 91 8.75 7.47 -7.39
CA GLU A 91 9.33 8.65 -6.74
C GLU A 91 8.30 9.76 -6.47
N ASP A 92 7.17 9.74 -7.18
CA ASP A 92 6.10 10.72 -7.06
C ASP A 92 4.95 10.19 -6.21
N ALA A 93 4.75 10.79 -5.03
CA ALA A 93 3.64 10.50 -4.14
C ALA A 93 2.72 11.71 -3.91
N GLN A 94 1.44 11.42 -3.73
CA GLN A 94 0.42 12.41 -3.39
C GLN A 94 -0.31 12.03 -2.10
N MET A 95 -0.70 13.03 -1.33
CA MET A 95 -1.51 12.80 -0.13
C MET A 95 -2.87 12.23 -0.54
N PHE A 96 -3.18 11.00 -0.10
CA PHE A 96 -4.41 10.31 -0.46
C PHE A 96 -5.48 10.51 0.61
N SER A 97 -5.20 10.15 1.86
CA SER A 97 -6.15 10.37 2.96
C SER A 97 -5.43 10.84 4.22
N THR A 98 -5.71 12.08 4.63
CA THR A 98 -5.18 12.65 5.89
C THR A 98 -5.79 12.02 7.13
N ARG A 99 -6.98 11.43 6.99
CA ARG A 99 -7.67 10.73 8.08
C ARG A 99 -7.03 9.39 8.39
N LEU A 100 -6.58 8.67 7.36
CA LEU A 100 -5.93 7.36 7.49
C LEU A 100 -4.40 7.43 7.43
N ASN A 101 -3.83 8.62 7.24
CA ASN A 101 -2.39 8.83 6.99
C ASN A 101 -1.88 8.00 5.80
N LEU A 102 -2.63 8.01 4.70
CA LEU A 102 -2.27 7.31 3.48
C LEU A 102 -1.79 8.29 2.41
N ILE A 103 -0.76 7.89 1.68
CA ILE A 103 -0.37 8.47 0.40
C ILE A 103 -0.70 7.49 -0.72
N SER A 104 -0.82 8.02 -1.93
CA SER A 104 -0.89 7.25 -3.17
C SER A 104 0.37 7.50 -3.99
N THR A 105 0.96 6.42 -4.49
CA THR A 105 2.07 6.44 -5.44
C THR A 105 1.81 5.41 -6.54
N THR A 106 2.63 5.41 -7.58
CA THR A 106 2.64 4.34 -8.59
C THR A 106 3.70 3.30 -8.27
N LEU A 107 3.70 2.21 -9.03
CA LEU A 107 4.84 1.31 -9.13
C LEU A 107 5.63 1.56 -10.40
N GLU A 108 6.91 1.20 -10.37
CA GLU A 108 7.83 1.21 -11.51
C GLU A 108 8.14 -0.20 -12.04
#